data_AF-A0AAN8PH44-F1
#
_entry.id   AF-A0AAN8PH44-F1
#
_cell.length_a   1.000
_cell.length_b   1.000
_cell.length_c   1.000
_cell.angle_alpha   90.00
_cell.angle_beta   90.00
_cell.angle_gamma   90.00
#
_symmetry.space_group_name_H-M   'P 1'
#
loop_
_entity.id
_entity.type
_entity.pdbx_description
1 polymer ?
#
loop_
_entity_poly.entity_id
_entity_poly.type
_entity_poly.pdbx_seq_one_letter_code
_entity_poly.pdbx_strand_id
1 'polypeptide(L)'
;MAVANKTQPTKYLTVYKKDYYAKKCPREPLIRPIQDYANPVAGALEEYVLPYCKYNELPPTLKANYPEPKEYALEVAEKYPTTRELLRDSPDGSPDFEVIDKLYENENRTTYMMSYCRLRDYDSKTKRDRTTGTLPEGWVVPLTTQKCSYRNPFVLSPEGLEKIVVKRPKDNLIPNKKEREILEVKTGETIYISDISNTGMEIIKGKLHGDVNIRPQFDQDELLRAKLIRNN
;
A
#
# COMPACT_ATOMS: atom_id res chain seq x y z
N MET A 1 -3.49 50.75 40.20
CA MET A 1 -4.56 50.78 41.22
C MET A 1 -5.73 49.95 40.69
N ALA A 2 -5.93 48.73 41.19
CA ALA A 2 -7.01 47.84 40.75
C ALA A 2 -8.28 48.14 41.55
N VAL A 3 -9.37 48.49 40.85
CA VAL A 3 -10.68 48.79 41.44
C VAL A 3 -11.30 47.48 41.91
N ALA A 4 -11.42 47.31 43.22
CA ALA A 4 -12.13 46.19 43.83
C ALA A 4 -13.64 46.37 43.60
N ASN A 5 -14.21 45.54 42.71
CA ASN A 5 -15.65 45.45 42.53
C ASN A 5 -16.32 44.98 43.83
N LYS A 6 -16.99 45.90 44.54
CA LYS A 6 -17.82 45.58 45.70
C LYS A 6 -19.01 44.73 45.26
N THR A 7 -18.98 43.46 45.62
CA THR A 7 -20.10 42.51 45.43
C THR A 7 -21.28 42.98 46.28
N GLN A 8 -22.43 43.29 45.67
CA GLN A 8 -23.64 43.65 46.41
C GLN A 8 -24.14 42.47 47.27
N PRO A 9 -24.76 42.73 48.44
CA PRO A 9 -25.28 41.68 49.31
C PRO A 9 -26.43 40.95 48.62
N THR A 10 -26.26 39.65 48.42
CA THR A 10 -27.19 38.72 47.79
C THR A 10 -28.43 38.51 48.67
N LYS A 11 -29.44 39.37 48.48
CA LYS A 11 -30.73 39.35 49.20
C LYS A 11 -31.56 38.06 49.01
N TYR A 12 -31.15 37.18 48.09
CA TYR A 12 -31.83 35.92 47.77
C TYR A 12 -30.87 34.74 47.78
N LEU A 13 -30.18 34.49 48.90
CA LEU A 13 -29.54 33.20 49.13
C LEU A 13 -30.60 32.20 49.61
N THR A 14 -30.76 31.10 48.88
CA THR A 14 -31.56 29.96 49.35
C THR A 14 -31.00 29.45 50.68
N VAL A 15 -31.87 28.95 51.57
CA VAL A 15 -31.49 28.38 52.87
C VAL A 15 -30.35 27.36 52.70
N TYR A 16 -30.41 26.57 51.63
CA TYR A 16 -29.37 25.60 51.27
C TYR A 16 -27.96 26.22 51.10
N LYS A 17 -27.82 27.40 50.49
CA LYS A 17 -26.49 28.04 50.34
C LYS A 17 -25.99 28.70 51.63
N LYS A 18 -26.86 28.90 52.63
CA LYS A 18 -26.46 29.40 53.96
C LYS A 18 -25.90 28.25 54.81
N ASP A 19 -26.53 27.08 54.72
CA ASP A 19 -26.17 25.92 55.55
C ASP A 19 -25.01 25.11 54.95
N TYR A 20 -24.90 25.08 53.62
CA TYR A 20 -23.83 24.35 52.92
C TYR A 20 -22.84 25.33 52.28
N TYR A 21 -21.70 25.53 52.95
CA TYR A 21 -20.56 26.20 52.33
C TYR A 21 -19.85 25.24 51.37
N ALA A 22 -19.58 25.71 50.15
CA ALA A 22 -18.79 24.92 49.20
C ALA A 22 -17.39 24.70 49.79
N LYS A 23 -17.08 23.45 50.18
CA LYS A 23 -15.74 23.07 50.62
C LYS A 23 -14.79 23.26 49.43
N LYS A 24 -13.82 24.16 49.57
CA LYS A 24 -12.76 24.33 48.57
C LYS A 24 -11.87 23.09 48.63
N CYS A 25 -12.18 22.09 47.81
CA CYS A 25 -11.27 20.97 47.59
C CYS A 25 -10.16 21.44 46.64
N PRO A 26 -8.88 21.19 46.95
CA PRO A 26 -7.81 21.41 45.99
C PRO A 26 -8.13 20.57 44.75
N ARG A 27 -8.26 21.22 43.59
CA ARG A 27 -8.30 20.49 42.32
C ARG A 27 -6.90 19.99 42.05
N GLU A 28 -6.78 18.72 41.67
CA GLU A 28 -5.52 18.21 41.15
C GLU A 28 -5.08 19.09 39.97
N PRO A 29 -3.77 19.37 39.84
CA PRO A 29 -3.28 20.14 38.72
C PRO A 29 -3.65 19.41 37.43
N LEU A 30 -4.11 20.16 36.42
CA LEU A 30 -4.33 19.61 35.09
C LEU A 30 -3.01 19.04 34.57
N ILE A 31 -2.93 17.72 34.44
CA ILE A 31 -1.82 17.04 33.76
C ILE A 31 -1.89 17.47 32.31
N ARG A 32 -0.88 18.23 31.86
CA ARG A 32 -0.70 18.53 30.43
C ARG A 32 0.22 17.45 29.88
N PRO A 33 -0.25 16.53 29.03
CA PRO A 33 0.64 15.57 28.39
C PRO A 33 1.68 16.34 27.58
N ILE A 34 2.95 15.94 27.72
CA ILE A 34 4.04 16.44 26.89
C ILE A 34 3.94 15.69 25.56
N GLN A 35 4.11 16.38 24.45
CA GLN A 35 4.15 15.72 23.14
C GLN A 35 5.47 14.96 23.03
N ASP A 36 5.38 13.65 22.75
CA ASP A 36 6.55 12.78 22.59
C ASP A 36 7.37 13.13 21.34
N TYR A 37 6.73 13.73 20.34
CA TYR A 37 7.34 14.05 19.04
C TYR A 37 7.27 15.55 18.73
N ALA A 38 8.32 16.07 18.09
CA ALA A 38 8.38 17.45 17.61
C ALA A 38 7.30 17.74 16.53
N ASN A 39 7.00 16.74 15.70
CA ASN A 39 5.91 16.81 14.73
C ASN A 39 4.74 15.93 15.21
N PRO A 40 3.58 16.51 15.58
CA PRO A 40 2.46 15.75 16.13
C PRO A 40 1.77 14.85 15.09
N VAL A 41 2.03 15.04 13.80
CA VAL A 41 1.42 14.23 12.71
C VAL A 41 2.43 13.22 12.16
N ALA A 42 3.63 13.68 11.79
CA ALA A 42 4.63 12.81 11.15
C ALA A 42 5.52 12.06 12.13
N GLY A 43 5.67 12.54 13.38
CA GLY A 43 6.61 11.94 14.32
C GLY A 43 6.27 10.51 14.70
N ALA A 44 4.97 10.18 14.80
CA ALA A 44 4.51 8.81 15.02
C ALA A 44 4.74 7.88 13.81
N LEU A 45 5.07 8.43 12.65
CA LEU A 45 5.32 7.70 11.40
C LEU A 45 6.82 7.59 11.06
N GLU A 46 7.72 8.14 11.90
CA GLU A 46 9.16 8.03 11.67
C GLU A 46 9.65 6.61 12.02
N GLU A 47 10.14 5.89 11.01
CA GLU A 47 10.75 4.57 11.17
C GLU A 47 12.21 4.73 11.61
N TYR A 48 12.52 4.43 12.87
CA TYR A 48 13.89 4.48 13.41
C TYR A 48 14.78 3.33 12.92
N VAL A 49 14.17 2.24 12.45
CA VAL A 49 14.86 1.02 11.99
C VAL A 49 14.16 0.51 10.77
N LEU A 50 14.93 0.17 9.74
CA LEU A 50 14.42 -0.41 8.51
C LEU A 50 14.63 -1.92 8.51
N PRO A 51 13.72 -2.71 7.93
CA PRO A 51 13.92 -4.13 7.68
C PRO A 51 15.08 -4.37 6.70
N TYR A 52 15.63 -5.59 6.64
CA TYR A 52 16.77 -5.89 5.75
C TYR A 52 16.40 -5.71 4.28
N CYS A 53 15.15 -5.99 3.89
CA CYS A 53 14.68 -5.77 2.53
C CYS A 53 14.84 -4.30 2.08
N LYS A 54 14.49 -3.33 2.94
CA LYS A 54 14.65 -1.89 2.65
C LYS A 54 16.08 -1.41 2.91
N TYR A 55 16.73 -1.88 3.98
CA TYR A 55 18.08 -1.48 4.38
C TYR A 55 19.14 -1.83 3.33
N ASN A 56 18.99 -2.97 2.65
CA ASN A 56 19.91 -3.41 1.60
C ASN A 56 19.73 -2.65 0.28
N GLU A 57 18.55 -2.08 0.03
CA GLU A 57 18.26 -1.26 -1.15
C GLU A 57 18.78 0.19 -1.02
N LEU A 58 19.13 0.61 0.21
CA LEU A 58 19.60 1.97 0.45
C LEU A 58 20.96 2.26 -0.21
N PRO A 59 21.14 3.47 -0.77
CA PRO A 59 22.45 3.91 -1.19
C PRO A 59 23.38 4.07 0.02
N PRO A 60 24.70 3.86 -0.16
CA PRO A 60 25.67 3.87 0.94
C PRO A 60 25.73 5.21 1.71
N THR A 61 25.35 6.31 1.08
CA THR A 61 25.25 7.64 1.72
C THR A 61 24.15 7.73 2.77
N LEU A 62 23.01 7.07 2.54
CA LEU A 62 21.87 7.07 3.47
C LEU A 62 21.98 5.93 4.49
N LYS A 63 22.69 4.86 4.14
CA LYS A 63 22.92 3.72 5.02
C LYS A 63 23.64 4.10 6.32
N ALA A 64 24.46 5.16 6.30
CA ALA A 64 25.13 5.68 7.49
C ALA A 64 24.19 6.29 8.54
N ASN A 65 22.97 6.69 8.15
CA ASN A 65 22.00 7.28 9.07
C ASN A 65 21.18 6.23 9.83
N TYR A 66 21.23 4.96 9.41
CA TYR A 66 20.43 3.88 9.99
C TYR A 66 21.35 2.79 10.56
N PRO A 67 21.14 2.39 11.83
CA PRO A 67 21.87 1.26 12.40
C PRO A 67 21.50 -0.05 11.69
N GLU A 68 22.38 -1.04 11.75
CA GLU A 68 22.05 -2.36 11.23
C GLU A 68 20.89 -2.98 12.06
N PRO A 69 19.87 -3.61 11.43
CA PRO A 69 18.69 -4.07 12.15
C PRO A 69 18.99 -5.08 13.28
N LYS A 70 19.97 -5.97 13.09
CA LYS A 70 20.41 -6.91 14.13
C LYS A 70 21.08 -6.23 15.30
N GLU A 71 22.01 -5.31 15.03
CA GLU A 71 22.74 -4.59 16.07
C GLU A 71 21.78 -3.77 16.93
N TYR A 72 20.84 -3.07 16.28
CA TYR A 72 19.82 -2.31 17.00
C TYR A 72 18.90 -3.19 17.85
N ALA A 73 18.50 -4.36 17.34
CA ALA A 73 17.68 -5.29 18.10
C ALA A 73 18.39 -5.77 19.38
N LEU A 74 19.70 -5.98 19.33
CA LEU A 74 20.51 -6.31 20.50
C LEU A 74 20.56 -5.15 21.50
N GLU A 75 20.79 -3.92 21.04
CA GLU A 75 20.78 -2.75 21.93
C GLU A 75 19.43 -2.56 22.64
N VAL A 76 18.33 -2.78 21.92
CA VAL A 76 16.98 -2.68 22.50
C VAL A 76 16.76 -3.78 23.52
N ALA A 77 17.21 -5.00 23.25
CA ALA A 77 17.13 -6.11 24.20
C ALA A 77 17.95 -5.85 25.47
N GLU A 78 19.09 -5.17 25.36
CA GLU A 78 19.89 -4.74 26.52
C GLU A 78 19.22 -3.60 27.30
N LYS A 79 18.67 -2.60 26.60
CA LYS A 79 17.96 -1.46 27.23
C LYS A 79 16.68 -1.89 27.93
N TYR A 80 15.95 -2.85 27.36
CA TYR A 80 14.65 -3.28 27.83
C TYR A 80 14.60 -4.81 28.02
N PRO A 81 15.03 -5.33 29.17
CA PRO A 81 15.11 -6.79 29.40
C PRO A 81 13.76 -7.51 29.30
N THR A 82 12.64 -6.80 29.49
CA THR A 82 11.28 -7.33 29.28
C THR A 82 11.02 -7.76 27.84
N THR A 83 11.64 -7.12 26.85
CA THR A 83 11.52 -7.52 25.44
C THR A 83 12.11 -8.90 25.18
N ARG A 84 13.20 -9.23 25.87
CA ARG A 84 13.82 -10.56 25.80
C ARG A 84 12.91 -11.64 26.38
N GLU A 85 12.05 -11.29 27.33
CA GLU A 85 11.04 -12.22 27.86
C GLU A 85 9.93 -12.53 26.84
N LEU A 86 9.53 -11.53 26.05
CA LEU A 86 8.55 -11.69 24.98
C LEU A 86 9.11 -12.49 23.81
N LEU A 87 10.42 -12.39 23.58
CA LEU A 87 11.14 -13.09 22.51
C LEU A 87 11.82 -14.39 22.99
N ARG A 88 11.34 -14.99 24.09
CA ARG A 88 11.92 -16.21 24.69
C ARG A 88 12.00 -17.40 23.74
N ASP A 89 11.07 -17.47 22.78
CA ASP A 89 11.00 -18.57 21.82
C ASP A 89 12.05 -18.45 20.71
N SER A 90 12.66 -17.26 20.53
CA SER A 90 13.76 -17.05 19.59
C SER A 90 15.10 -17.46 20.23
N PRO A 91 15.95 -18.26 19.55
CA PRO A 91 17.20 -18.75 20.12
C PRO A 91 18.18 -17.62 20.52
N ASP A 92 18.16 -16.51 19.79
CA ASP A 92 19.06 -15.36 20.02
C ASP A 92 18.39 -14.21 20.79
N GLY A 93 17.11 -14.36 21.18
CA GLY A 93 16.33 -13.26 21.77
C GLY A 93 16.08 -12.08 20.82
N SER A 94 16.35 -12.26 19.52
CA SER A 94 16.07 -11.29 18.46
C SER A 94 14.75 -11.61 17.74
N PRO A 95 14.11 -10.60 17.12
CA PRO A 95 12.97 -10.83 16.23
C PRO A 95 13.36 -11.71 15.03
N ASP A 96 12.39 -12.45 14.49
CA ASP A 96 12.56 -13.16 13.22
C ASP A 96 12.53 -12.17 12.05
N PHE A 97 13.72 -11.83 11.56
CA PHE A 97 13.89 -10.87 10.47
C PHE A 97 13.32 -11.35 9.14
N GLU A 98 13.21 -12.66 8.89
CA GLU A 98 12.62 -13.16 7.65
C GLU A 98 11.12 -12.91 7.59
N VAL A 99 10.44 -13.04 8.73
CA VAL A 99 9.01 -12.73 8.86
C VAL A 99 8.79 -11.23 8.69
N ILE A 100 9.64 -10.40 9.29
CA ILE A 100 9.59 -8.94 9.17
C ILE A 100 9.79 -8.51 7.71
N ASP A 101 10.80 -9.04 7.03
CA ASP A 101 11.06 -8.74 5.62
C ASP A 101 9.87 -9.10 4.73
N LYS A 102 9.24 -10.27 4.97
CA LYS A 102 8.02 -10.68 4.25
C LYS A 102 6.84 -9.75 4.51
N LEU A 103 6.66 -9.26 5.74
CA LEU A 103 5.59 -8.32 6.06
C LEU A 103 5.79 -7.00 5.30
N TYR A 104 7.01 -6.47 5.29
CA TYR A 104 7.34 -5.24 4.59
C TYR A 104 7.26 -5.36 3.07
N GLU A 105 7.70 -6.49 2.48
CA GLU A 105 7.48 -6.76 1.05
C GLU A 105 6.00 -6.75 0.66
N ASN A 106 5.11 -7.04 1.62
CA ASN A 106 3.67 -7.17 1.42
C ASN A 106 2.87 -5.95 1.90
N GLU A 107 3.50 -4.93 2.48
CA GLU A 107 2.83 -3.76 3.08
C GLU A 107 1.89 -3.04 2.09
N ASN A 108 2.30 -2.94 0.83
CA ASN A 108 1.53 -2.32 -0.25
C ASN A 108 0.77 -3.32 -1.13
N ARG A 109 0.66 -4.59 -0.70
CA ARG A 109 -0.01 -5.65 -1.47
C ARG A 109 -1.36 -5.96 -0.87
N THR A 110 -2.38 -6.01 -1.72
CA THR A 110 -3.70 -6.48 -1.29
C THR A 110 -3.67 -7.98 -0.99
N THR A 111 -4.56 -8.45 -0.11
CA THR A 111 -4.74 -9.89 0.14
C THR A 111 -4.99 -10.67 -1.16
N TYR A 112 -5.72 -10.07 -2.09
CA TYR A 112 -5.93 -10.65 -3.41
C TYR A 112 -4.62 -10.82 -4.18
N MET A 113 -3.76 -9.79 -4.22
CA MET A 113 -2.46 -9.86 -4.86
C MET A 113 -1.56 -10.93 -4.23
N MET A 114 -1.54 -11.05 -2.91
CA MET A 114 -0.73 -12.07 -2.23
C MET A 114 -1.23 -13.49 -2.51
N SER A 115 -2.55 -13.70 -2.45
CA SER A 115 -3.14 -15.05 -2.54
C SER A 115 -3.31 -15.56 -3.97
N TYR A 116 -3.54 -14.68 -4.94
CA TYR A 116 -3.91 -15.05 -6.31
C TYR A 116 -2.93 -14.58 -7.38
N CYS A 117 -2.21 -13.48 -7.15
CA CYS A 117 -1.24 -12.99 -8.13
C CYS A 117 0.15 -13.55 -7.79
N ARG A 118 0.67 -14.44 -8.64
CA ARG A 118 2.05 -14.87 -8.52
C ARG A 118 2.98 -13.83 -9.14
N LEU A 119 3.29 -12.75 -8.42
CA LEU A 119 4.14 -11.66 -8.94
C LEU A 119 5.53 -12.12 -9.40
N ARG A 120 6.10 -13.17 -8.79
CA ARG A 120 7.40 -13.74 -9.18
C ARG A 120 7.29 -14.84 -10.25
N ASP A 121 6.10 -15.41 -10.50
CA ASP A 121 5.85 -16.35 -11.62
C ASP A 121 5.26 -15.59 -12.81
N TYR A 122 5.93 -14.52 -13.27
CA TYR A 122 5.65 -14.04 -14.62
C TYR A 122 5.95 -15.19 -15.58
N ASP A 123 4.99 -15.55 -16.42
CA ASP A 123 5.10 -16.61 -17.42
C ASP A 123 6.15 -16.18 -18.46
N SER A 124 7.41 -16.34 -18.10
CA SER A 124 8.54 -15.88 -18.91
C SER A 124 8.52 -16.61 -20.24
N LYS A 125 9.04 -15.95 -21.28
CA LYS A 125 9.21 -16.57 -22.60
C LYS A 125 9.89 -17.95 -22.49
N THR A 126 10.86 -18.07 -21.58
CA THR A 126 11.56 -19.31 -21.20
C THR A 126 10.65 -20.42 -20.65
N LYS A 127 9.60 -20.08 -19.88
CA LYS A 127 8.64 -21.06 -19.33
C LYS A 127 7.71 -21.58 -20.44
N ARG A 128 7.30 -20.70 -21.36
CA ARG A 128 6.52 -21.07 -22.57
C ARG A 128 7.31 -21.94 -23.55
N ASP A 129 8.59 -21.61 -23.76
CA ASP A 129 9.48 -22.39 -24.62
C ASP A 129 9.78 -23.79 -24.04
N ARG A 130 9.66 -23.96 -22.71
CA ARG A 130 9.71 -25.28 -22.05
C ARG A 130 8.43 -26.11 -22.23
N THR A 131 7.28 -25.46 -22.43
CA THR A 131 6.01 -26.17 -22.70
C THR A 131 5.86 -26.63 -24.15
N THR A 132 6.65 -26.13 -25.09
CA THR A 132 6.79 -26.73 -26.43
C THR A 132 7.69 -27.97 -26.37
N GLY A 133 7.22 -29.02 -25.69
CA GLY A 133 7.88 -30.31 -25.69
C GLY A 133 7.67 -31.03 -27.02
N THR A 134 8.75 -31.46 -27.66
CA THR A 134 8.68 -32.49 -28.71
C THR A 134 8.36 -33.83 -28.06
N LEU A 135 7.46 -34.60 -28.67
CA LEU A 135 7.16 -35.96 -28.22
C LEU A 135 8.42 -36.84 -28.36
N PRO A 136 8.66 -37.78 -27.43
CA PRO A 136 9.75 -38.74 -27.56
C PRO A 136 9.68 -39.52 -28.87
N GLU A 137 10.84 -39.88 -29.40
CA GLU A 137 10.93 -40.64 -30.65
C GLU A 137 10.22 -41.99 -30.51
N GLY A 138 9.23 -42.24 -31.36
CA GLY A 138 8.37 -43.44 -31.32
C GLY A 138 7.03 -43.26 -30.62
N TRP A 139 6.75 -42.13 -29.97
CA TRP A 139 5.42 -41.84 -29.43
C TRP A 139 4.46 -41.43 -30.55
N VAL A 140 3.53 -42.33 -30.86
CA VAL A 140 2.44 -42.08 -31.81
C VAL A 140 1.35 -41.30 -31.10
N VAL A 141 1.06 -40.08 -31.57
CA VAL A 141 -0.08 -39.31 -31.08
C VAL A 141 -1.35 -40.14 -31.33
N PRO A 142 -2.14 -40.49 -30.30
CA PRO A 142 -3.35 -41.25 -30.50
C PRO A 142 -4.25 -40.48 -31.47
N LEU A 143 -4.64 -41.16 -32.53
CA LEU A 143 -5.51 -40.58 -33.54
C LEU A 143 -6.83 -40.21 -32.87
N THR A 144 -7.29 -38.97 -33.09
CA THR A 144 -8.62 -38.56 -32.64
C THR A 144 -9.67 -39.46 -33.29
N THR A 145 -10.83 -39.63 -32.65
CA THR A 145 -11.95 -40.42 -33.19
C THR A 145 -12.26 -40.06 -34.64
N GLN A 146 -12.17 -38.77 -35.00
CA GLN A 146 -12.31 -38.31 -36.38
C GLN A 146 -11.24 -38.88 -37.34
N LYS A 147 -9.97 -38.96 -36.93
CA LYS A 147 -8.89 -39.53 -37.76
C LYS A 147 -8.96 -41.06 -37.87
N CYS A 148 -9.55 -41.74 -36.89
CA CYS A 148 -9.81 -43.18 -36.98
C CYS A 148 -11.01 -43.49 -37.87
N SER A 149 -12.09 -42.71 -37.77
CA SER A 149 -13.35 -42.98 -38.47
C SER A 149 -13.37 -42.54 -39.93
N TYR A 150 -12.54 -41.57 -40.31
CA TYR A 150 -12.53 -41.02 -41.66
C TYR A 150 -11.17 -41.23 -42.34
N ARG A 151 -11.18 -41.77 -43.56
CA ARG A 151 -9.97 -41.87 -44.39
C ARG A 151 -9.42 -40.48 -44.69
N ASN A 152 -8.10 -40.35 -44.66
CA ASN A 152 -7.44 -39.09 -45.01
C ASN A 152 -7.81 -38.71 -46.45
N PRO A 153 -8.51 -37.58 -46.67
CA PRO A 153 -9.00 -37.22 -47.99
C PRO A 153 -7.85 -37.00 -48.98
N PHE A 154 -6.67 -36.57 -48.51
CA PHE A 154 -5.47 -36.40 -49.35
C PHE A 154 -4.89 -37.72 -49.88
N VAL A 155 -5.21 -38.86 -49.25
CA VAL A 155 -4.84 -40.20 -49.74
C VAL A 155 -5.84 -40.69 -50.79
N LEU A 156 -7.11 -40.27 -50.67
CA LEU A 156 -8.18 -40.66 -51.59
C LEU A 156 -8.18 -39.86 -52.89
N SER A 157 -7.76 -38.59 -52.84
CA SER A 157 -7.68 -37.72 -54.01
C SER A 157 -6.44 -36.82 -53.93
N PRO A 158 -5.27 -37.29 -54.41
CA PRO A 158 -4.03 -36.52 -54.37
C PRO A 158 -4.06 -35.29 -55.29
N GLU A 159 -4.91 -35.29 -56.32
CA GLU A 159 -4.93 -34.27 -57.38
C GLU A 159 -6.04 -33.21 -57.22
N GLY A 160 -7.00 -33.39 -56.30
CA GLY A 160 -8.23 -32.58 -56.26
C GLY A 160 -8.48 -31.78 -54.98
N LEU A 161 -7.62 -31.89 -53.98
CA LEU A 161 -7.83 -31.22 -52.69
C LEU A 161 -6.91 -30.03 -52.54
N GLU A 162 -7.39 -28.87 -52.99
CA GLU A 162 -6.83 -27.62 -52.53
C GLU A 162 -7.05 -27.54 -51.02
N LYS A 163 -5.94 -27.50 -50.26
CA LYS A 163 -6.01 -27.25 -48.83
C LYS A 163 -6.69 -25.90 -48.65
N ILE A 164 -7.94 -25.91 -48.17
CA ILE A 164 -8.64 -24.68 -47.81
C ILE A 164 -7.79 -24.04 -46.71
N VAL A 165 -7.03 -23.01 -47.09
CA VAL A 165 -6.30 -22.19 -46.15
C VAL A 165 -7.37 -21.39 -45.43
N VAL A 166 -7.86 -21.95 -44.34
CA VAL A 166 -8.72 -21.23 -43.41
C VAL A 166 -7.87 -20.08 -42.90
N LYS A 167 -8.08 -18.89 -43.48
CA LYS A 167 -7.48 -17.67 -42.99
C LYS A 167 -7.98 -17.53 -41.56
N ARG A 168 -7.08 -17.73 -40.59
CA ARG A 168 -7.40 -17.42 -39.20
C ARG A 168 -7.95 -15.99 -39.18
N PRO A 169 -9.07 -15.72 -38.49
CA PRO A 169 -9.52 -14.35 -38.32
C PRO A 169 -8.35 -13.55 -37.77
N LYS A 170 -8.19 -12.31 -38.26
CA LYS A 170 -7.11 -11.44 -37.80
C LYS A 170 -7.17 -11.37 -36.27
N ASP A 171 -6.04 -11.57 -35.64
CA ASP A 171 -5.90 -11.58 -34.20
C ASP A 171 -6.36 -10.22 -33.64
N ASN A 172 -7.47 -10.20 -32.90
CA ASN A 172 -8.05 -8.99 -32.31
C ASN A 172 -7.21 -8.44 -31.15
N LEU A 173 -6.15 -9.16 -30.75
CA LEU A 173 -5.21 -8.75 -29.71
C LEU A 173 -4.06 -7.91 -30.27
N ILE A 174 -3.96 -7.71 -31.59
CA ILE A 174 -2.97 -6.82 -32.19
C ILE A 174 -3.58 -5.43 -32.30
N PRO A 175 -3.11 -4.43 -31.50
CA PRO A 175 -3.73 -3.12 -31.49
C PRO A 175 -3.61 -2.45 -32.87
N ASN A 176 -4.71 -1.87 -33.33
CA ASN A 176 -4.82 -1.23 -34.63
C ASN A 176 -3.84 -0.06 -34.74
N LYS A 177 -3.04 0.00 -35.81
CA LYS A 177 -2.03 1.05 -36.01
C LYS A 177 -2.64 2.45 -36.07
N LYS A 178 -3.82 2.59 -36.65
CA LYS A 178 -4.54 3.88 -36.70
C LYS A 178 -5.00 4.32 -35.31
N GLU A 179 -5.47 3.39 -34.48
CA GLU A 179 -5.83 3.70 -33.09
C GLU A 179 -4.59 4.08 -32.27
N ARG A 180 -3.45 3.39 -32.46
CA ARG A 180 -2.18 3.76 -31.82
C ARG A 180 -1.65 5.12 -32.27
N GLU A 181 -1.84 5.47 -33.53
CA GLU A 181 -1.44 6.78 -34.07
C GLU A 181 -2.33 7.89 -33.52
N ILE A 182 -3.65 7.69 -33.49
CA ILE A 182 -4.61 8.63 -32.88
C ILE A 182 -4.35 8.80 -31.38
N LEU A 183 -3.95 7.73 -30.68
CA LEU A 183 -3.65 7.73 -29.25
C LEU A 183 -2.17 8.00 -28.93
N GLU A 184 -1.34 8.27 -29.96
CA GLU A 184 0.12 8.47 -29.92
C GLU A 184 0.91 7.49 -29.02
N VAL A 185 0.50 6.23 -28.96
CA VAL A 185 1.12 5.21 -28.09
C VAL A 185 2.43 4.73 -28.73
N LYS A 186 3.56 5.29 -28.31
CA LYS A 186 4.89 4.96 -28.85
C LYS A 186 5.52 3.69 -28.25
N THR A 187 5.17 3.31 -27.01
CA THR A 187 5.90 2.24 -26.27
C THR A 187 5.08 1.43 -25.26
N GLY A 188 3.76 1.62 -25.19
CA GLY A 188 2.89 0.97 -24.19
C GLY A 188 2.64 1.82 -22.95
N GLU A 189 3.34 2.95 -22.81
CA GLU A 189 2.95 4.04 -21.94
C GLU A 189 2.09 5.02 -22.74
N THR A 190 0.96 5.43 -22.18
CA THR A 190 0.09 6.45 -22.77
C THR A 190 0.65 7.83 -22.45
N ILE A 191 0.35 8.83 -23.30
CA ILE A 191 0.70 10.26 -23.06
C ILE A 191 0.23 10.71 -21.67
N TYR A 192 -0.89 10.15 -21.19
CA TYR A 192 -1.40 10.43 -19.86
C TYR A 192 -0.44 9.98 -18.76
N ILE A 193 0.12 8.77 -18.88
CA ILE A 193 1.06 8.21 -17.90
C ILE A 193 2.43 8.87 -18.01
N SER A 194 2.91 9.18 -19.21
CA SER A 194 4.21 9.83 -19.36
C SER A 194 4.10 11.32 -19.08
N ASP A 195 3.46 12.06 -19.97
CA ASP A 195 3.64 13.50 -20.06
C ASP A 195 2.74 14.20 -19.06
N ILE A 196 1.46 13.83 -18.99
CA ILE A 196 0.50 14.47 -18.08
C ILE A 196 0.85 14.16 -16.63
N SER A 197 1.21 12.92 -16.31
CA SER A 197 1.63 12.54 -14.96
C SER A 197 2.92 13.23 -14.53
N ASN A 198 3.93 13.28 -15.40
CA ASN A 198 5.19 13.96 -15.08
C ASN A 198 5.00 15.46 -14.93
N THR A 199 4.25 16.10 -15.83
CA THR A 199 3.93 17.53 -15.75
C THR A 199 3.11 17.84 -14.49
N GLY A 200 2.14 16.98 -14.15
CA GLY A 200 1.35 17.11 -12.92
C GLY A 200 2.21 17.00 -11.66
N MET A 201 3.16 16.07 -11.64
CA MET A 201 4.12 15.92 -10.55
C MET A 201 5.06 17.12 -10.43
N GLU A 202 5.50 17.71 -11.54
CA GLU A 202 6.29 18.94 -11.54
C GLU A 202 5.49 20.15 -11.04
N ILE A 203 4.22 20.26 -11.41
CA ILE A 203 3.30 21.31 -10.90
C ILE A 203 3.09 21.15 -9.39
N ILE A 204 2.96 19.92 -8.90
CA ILE A 204 2.79 19.62 -7.47
C ILE A 204 4.08 19.94 -6.70
N LYS A 205 5.21 19.41 -7.15
CA LYS A 205 6.52 19.63 -6.50
C LYS A 205 6.94 21.11 -6.55
N GLY A 206 6.70 21.77 -7.67
CA GLY A 206 7.02 23.18 -7.88
C GLY A 206 6.05 24.14 -7.20
N LYS A 207 4.98 23.64 -6.53
CA LYS A 207 3.91 24.47 -5.96
C LYS A 207 3.36 25.51 -6.95
N LEU A 208 3.38 25.20 -8.24
CA LEU A 208 2.97 26.11 -9.32
C LEU A 208 1.46 26.34 -9.36
N HIS A 209 0.71 25.54 -8.60
CA HIS A 209 -0.71 25.72 -8.32
C HIS A 209 -0.98 26.84 -7.28
N GLY A 210 0.07 27.44 -6.70
CA GLY A 210 -0.03 28.36 -5.57
C GLY A 210 -0.28 27.62 -4.25
N ASP A 211 -0.35 28.35 -3.13
CA ASP A 211 -0.87 27.81 -1.87
C ASP A 211 -2.38 27.62 -2.04
N VAL A 212 -2.76 26.52 -2.69
CA VAL A 212 -4.13 26.06 -2.72
C VAL A 212 -4.43 25.60 -1.31
N ASN A 213 -5.05 26.50 -0.53
CA ASN A 213 -5.90 26.10 0.58
C ASN A 213 -6.98 25.21 -0.04
N ILE A 214 -6.70 23.91 -0.13
CA ILE A 214 -7.70 22.90 -0.40
C ILE A 214 -8.66 23.05 0.78
N ARG A 215 -9.71 23.87 0.61
CA ARG A 215 -10.82 23.87 1.55
C ARG A 215 -11.28 22.43 1.56
N PRO A 216 -11.13 21.69 2.68
CA PRO A 216 -11.61 20.32 2.74
C PRO A 216 -13.08 20.39 2.35
N GLN A 217 -13.43 19.77 1.22
CA GLN A 217 -14.73 19.98 0.62
C GLN A 217 -15.86 19.39 1.50
N PHE A 218 -15.50 18.75 2.62
CA PHE A 218 -16.28 18.65 3.85
C PHE A 218 -15.32 18.67 5.05
N ASP A 219 -15.45 19.65 5.95
CA ASP A 219 -14.92 19.51 7.31
C ASP A 219 -15.74 18.40 7.99
N GLN A 220 -15.11 17.24 8.24
CA GLN A 220 -15.74 16.15 9.00
C GLN A 220 -16.26 16.66 10.37
N ASP A 221 -15.61 17.69 10.90
CA ASP A 221 -15.99 18.42 12.11
C ASP A 221 -17.32 19.16 11.99
N GLU A 222 -17.67 19.69 10.80
CA GLU A 222 -18.93 20.39 10.56
C GLU A 222 -20.10 19.38 10.42
N LEU A 223 -19.85 18.22 9.80
CA LEU A 223 -20.79 17.08 9.78
C LEU A 223 -21.01 16.47 11.17
N LEU A 224 -19.95 16.39 11.99
CA LEU A 224 -20.03 15.95 13.39
C LEU A 224 -20.81 16.95 14.26
N ARG A 225 -20.57 18.26 14.10
CA ARG A 225 -21.35 19.31 14.78
C ARG A 225 -22.82 19.29 14.37
N ALA A 226 -23.12 19.14 13.07
CA ALA A 226 -24.50 19.04 12.58
C ALA A 226 -25.24 17.78 13.07
N LYS A 227 -24.53 16.67 13.30
CA LYS A 227 -25.09 15.45 13.93
C LYS A 227 -25.30 15.60 15.44
N LEU A 228 -24.39 16.28 16.14
CA LEU A 228 -24.50 16.54 17.59
C LEU A 228 -25.64 17.50 17.94
N ILE A 229 -25.98 18.45 17.06
CA ILE A 229 -27.07 19.41 17.28
C ILE A 229 -28.46 18.78 17.06
N ARG A 230 -28.57 17.67 16.33
CA ARG A 230 -29.86 16.97 16.10
C ARG A 230 -30.26 15.97 17.19
N ASN A 231 -29.37 15.70 18.14
CA ASN A 231 -29.58 14.70 19.21
C ASN A 231 -29.71 15.33 20.61
N ASN A 232 -29.94 16.64 20.70
CA ASN A 232 -30.40 17.36 21.89
C ASN A 232 -31.71 18.09 21.56
#